data_AF-R7ULP4-F1
#
_entry.id   AF-R7ULP4-F1
#
_cell.length_a   1.000
_cell.length_b   1.000
_cell.length_c   1.000
_cell.angle_alpha   90.00
_cell.angle_beta   90.00
_cell.angle_gamma   90.00
#
_symmetry.space_group_name_H-M   'P 1'
#
loop_
_entity.id
_entity.type
_entity.pdbx_description
1 polymer ?
#
loop_
_entity_poly.entity_id
_entity_poly.type
_entity_poly.pdbx_seq_one_letter_code
_entity_poly.pdbx_strand_id
1 'polypeptide(L)'
;AEEVTEVVMGDGTTFQCGSIAWAKIVGCPWWPCRVRTFVKTENPEGGATYTANVSWFATKTFSMVDCTDMRPFLEDFHLRYTRKQRKSGYRSAVRNALAVAKLMT
;
A
#
# COMPACT_ATOMS: atom_id res chain seq x y z
N ALA A 1 -12.22 -15.63 -7.17
CA ALA A 1 -11.21 -14.58 -6.92
C ALA A 1 -10.55 -14.26 -8.25
N GLU A 2 -10.58 -12.99 -8.64
CA GLU A 2 -10.13 -12.49 -9.94
C GLU A 2 -8.93 -11.57 -9.72
N GLU A 3 -7.87 -11.74 -10.50
CA GLU A 3 -6.74 -10.80 -10.45
C GLU A 3 -7.06 -9.55 -11.28
N VAL A 4 -6.86 -8.37 -10.69
CA VAL A 4 -7.09 -7.08 -11.35
C VAL A 4 -5.86 -6.18 -11.20
N THR A 5 -5.71 -5.24 -12.14
CA THR A 5 -4.54 -4.35 -12.18
C THR A 5 -4.77 -2.98 -11.54
N GLU A 6 -6.02 -2.68 -11.21
CA GLU A 6 -6.44 -1.39 -10.66
C GLU A 6 -7.65 -1.60 -9.74
N VAL A 7 -7.74 -0.78 -8.71
CA VAL A 7 -8.90 -0.72 -7.80
C VAL A 7 -9.24 0.74 -7.51
N VAL A 8 -10.54 1.03 -7.47
CA VAL A 8 -11.08 2.32 -7.02
C VAL A 8 -11.79 2.09 -5.69
N MET A 9 -11.31 2.77 -4.65
CA MET A 9 -11.83 2.66 -3.30
C MET A 9 -13.10 3.52 -3.14
N GLY A 10 -13.91 3.21 -2.13
CA GLY A 10 -15.15 3.94 -1.88
C GLY A 10 -14.98 5.43 -1.56
N ASP A 11 -13.78 5.85 -1.14
CA ASP A 11 -13.42 7.26 -0.92
C ASP A 11 -12.90 7.98 -2.18
N GLY A 12 -12.94 7.31 -3.34
CA GLY A 12 -12.45 7.81 -4.62
C GLY A 12 -10.95 7.60 -4.85
N THR A 13 -10.22 7.03 -3.88
CA THR A 13 -8.80 6.72 -4.04
C THR A 13 -8.61 5.61 -5.07
N THR A 14 -7.70 5.80 -6.02
CA THR A 14 -7.34 4.78 -7.00
C THR A 14 -5.94 4.23 -6.73
N PHE A 15 -5.80 2.90 -6.77
CA PHE A 15 -4.50 2.24 -6.77
C PHE A 15 -4.35 1.36 -8.01
N GLN A 16 -3.15 1.33 -8.57
CA GLN A 16 -2.80 0.53 -9.73
C GLN A 16 -1.58 -0.36 -9.42
N CYS A 17 -1.37 -1.38 -10.24
CA CYS A 17 -0.13 -2.15 -10.22
C CYS A 17 1.06 -1.21 -10.37
N GLY A 18 2.00 -1.30 -9.43
CA GLY A 18 3.15 -0.41 -9.36
C GLY A 18 2.97 0.84 -8.52
N SER A 19 1.74 1.19 -8.09
CA SER A 19 1.51 2.30 -7.17
C SER A 19 2.35 2.15 -5.90
N ILE A 20 2.86 3.28 -5.41
CA ILE A 20 3.51 3.36 -4.12
C ILE A 20 2.45 3.77 -3.10
N ALA A 21 2.33 3.01 -2.01
CA ALA A 21 1.31 3.22 -1.00
C ALA A 21 1.89 3.07 0.41
N TRP A 22 1.16 3.57 1.39
CA TRP A 22 1.28 3.10 2.77
C TRP A 22 0.36 1.90 2.95
N ALA A 23 0.85 0.85 3.59
CA ALA A 23 0.03 -0.28 3.98
C ALA A 23 0.23 -0.62 5.45
N LYS A 24 -0.81 -1.19 6.07
CA LYS A 24 -0.83 -1.56 7.47
C LYS A 24 -1.06 -3.06 7.62
N ILE A 25 -0.25 -3.69 8.45
CA ILE A 25 -0.53 -5.03 8.99
C ILE A 25 -0.60 -4.94 10.51
N VAL A 26 -1.39 -5.83 11.13
CA VAL A 26 -1.57 -5.89 12.58
C VAL A 26 -0.21 -6.03 13.28
N GLY A 27 0.00 -5.27 14.37
CA GLY A 27 1.26 -5.29 15.13
C GLY A 27 2.42 -4.48 14.54
N CYS A 28 2.38 -4.07 13.27
CA CYS A 28 3.42 -3.23 12.65
C CYS A 28 2.94 -1.78 12.45
N PRO A 29 3.85 -0.78 12.36
CA PRO A 29 3.47 0.56 11.93
C PRO A 29 3.03 0.55 10.45
N TRP A 30 2.42 1.65 9.99
CA TRP A 30 2.24 1.89 8.56
C TRP A 30 3.61 1.87 7.87
N TRP A 31 3.76 1.05 6.84
CA TRP A 31 5.03 0.88 6.13
C TRP A 31 4.83 1.13 4.63
N PRO A 32 5.81 1.76 3.95
CA PRO A 32 5.70 1.97 2.52
C PRO A 32 5.84 0.66 1.73
N CYS A 33 4.98 0.47 0.75
CA CYS A 33 4.99 -0.70 -0.13
C CYS A 33 4.80 -0.31 -1.59
N ARG A 34 5.12 -1.25 -2.48
CA ARG A 34 4.78 -1.19 -3.90
C ARG A 34 3.73 -2.25 -4.19
N VAL A 35 2.64 -1.84 -4.83
CA VAL A 35 1.59 -2.74 -5.28
C VAL A 35 2.10 -3.61 -6.43
N ARG A 36 1.86 -4.91 -6.36
CA ARG A 36 2.21 -5.86 -7.43
C ARG A 36 0.99 -6.25 -8.25
N THR A 37 -0.07 -6.71 -7.58
CA THR A 37 -1.33 -7.16 -8.16
C THR A 37 -2.45 -6.95 -7.14
N PHE A 38 -3.70 -7.00 -7.59
CA PHE A 38 -4.87 -7.05 -6.71
C PHE A 38 -5.67 -8.30 -6.96
N VAL A 39 -6.37 -8.76 -5.93
CA VAL A 39 -7.33 -9.86 -6.01
C VAL A 39 -8.69 -9.31 -5.59
N LYS A 40 -9.64 -9.34 -6.52
CA LYS A 40 -11.06 -9.08 -6.27
C LYS A 40 -11.72 -10.38 -5.83
N THR A 41 -12.39 -10.35 -4.69
CA THR A 41 -13.22 -11.45 -4.20
C THR A 41 -14.65 -10.98 -4.07
N GLU A 42 -15.55 -11.59 -4.86
CA GLU A 42 -16.97 -11.30 -4.79
C GLU A 42 -17.58 -11.90 -3.53
N ASN A 43 -18.45 -11.14 -2.87
CA ASN A 43 -19.15 -11.60 -1.68
C ASN A 43 -20.48 -12.25 -2.08
N PRO A 44 -20.88 -13.38 -1.48
CA PRO A 44 -22.16 -14.04 -1.78
C PRO A 44 -23.38 -13.16 -1.51
N GLU A 45 -23.28 -12.24 -0.55
CA GLU A 45 -24.33 -11.28 -0.17
C GLU A 45 -24.36 -10.04 -1.05
N GLY A 46 -23.48 -9.96 -2.05
CA GLY A 46 -23.30 -8.81 -2.94
C GLY A 46 -22.08 -7.95 -2.58
N GLY A 47 -21.52 -7.29 -3.60
CA GLY A 47 -20.31 -6.49 -3.49
C GLY A 47 -19.02 -7.29 -3.67
N ALA A 48 -17.88 -6.61 -3.47
CA ALA A 48 -16.56 -7.22 -3.61
C ALA A 48 -15.58 -6.65 -2.59
N THR A 49 -14.65 -7.49 -2.14
CA THR A 49 -13.46 -7.09 -1.37
C THR A 49 -12.24 -7.11 -2.28
N TYR A 50 -11.25 -6.29 -1.94
CA TYR A 50 -10.02 -6.14 -2.73
C TYR A 50 -8.82 -6.32 -1.82
N THR A 51 -7.97 -7.29 -2.13
CA THR A 51 -6.71 -7.51 -1.42
C THR A 51 -5.54 -7.26 -2.36
N ALA A 52 -4.59 -6.42 -1.96
CA ALA A 52 -3.39 -6.13 -2.71
C ALA A 52 -2.25 -7.07 -2.32
N ASN A 53 -1.57 -7.64 -3.31
CA ASN A 53 -0.24 -8.24 -3.13
C ASN A 53 0.80 -7.10 -3.17
N VAL A 54 1.48 -6.87 -2.05
CA VAL A 54 2.43 -5.76 -1.92
C VAL A 54 3.84 -6.25 -1.60
N SER A 55 4.86 -5.57 -2.12
CA SER A 55 6.24 -5.72 -1.67
C SER A 55 6.65 -4.55 -0.78
N TRP A 56 7.28 -4.84 0.34
CA TRP A 56 7.63 -3.81 1.33
C TRP A 56 8.98 -3.17 1.00
N PHE A 57 9.04 -1.83 1.04
CA PHE A 57 10.31 -1.14 0.82
C PHE A 57 11.32 -1.46 1.92
N ALA A 58 12.58 -1.62 1.52
CA ALA A 58 13.72 -1.99 2.37
C ALA A 58 13.60 -3.36 3.07
N THR A 59 12.72 -4.24 2.59
CA THR A 59 12.69 -5.65 2.99
C THR A 59 12.70 -6.55 1.73
N LYS A 60 12.72 -7.88 1.94
CA LYS A 60 12.53 -8.88 0.87
C LYS A 60 11.16 -9.58 0.97
N THR A 61 10.26 -9.04 1.77
CA THR A 61 8.98 -9.68 2.08
C THR A 61 7.87 -9.11 1.21
N PHE A 62 6.86 -9.95 0.98
CA PHE A 62 5.59 -9.57 0.36
C PHE A 62 4.44 -10.02 1.24
N SER A 63 3.27 -9.41 1.08
CA SER A 63 2.08 -9.75 1.87
C SER A 63 0.82 -9.44 1.08
N MET A 64 -0.26 -10.14 1.43
CA MET A 64 -1.61 -9.78 1.01
C MET A 64 -2.20 -8.81 2.04
N VAL A 65 -2.61 -7.62 1.62
CA VAL A 65 -3.16 -6.56 2.48
C VAL A 65 -4.52 -6.14 1.95
N ASP A 66 -5.53 -6.03 2.82
CA ASP A 66 -6.82 -5.49 2.43
C ASP A 66 -6.68 -4.04 1.96
N CYS A 67 -7.30 -3.65 0.85
CA CYS A 67 -7.14 -2.29 0.32
C CYS A 67 -7.69 -1.22 1.26
N THR A 68 -8.55 -1.56 2.23
CA THR A 68 -8.99 -0.66 3.31
C THR A 68 -7.87 -0.32 4.31
N ASP A 69 -6.85 -1.18 4.40
CA ASP A 69 -5.63 -0.99 5.19
C ASP A 69 -4.49 -0.35 4.36
N MET A 70 -4.85 0.32 3.25
CA MET A 70 -3.92 1.06 2.39
C MET A 70 -4.25 2.55 2.35
N ARG A 71 -3.22 3.38 2.11
CA ARG A 71 -3.35 4.82 1.90
C ARG A 71 -2.41 5.31 0.81
N PRO A 72 -2.80 6.34 0.02
CA PRO A 72 -1.93 6.93 -1.01
C PRO A 72 -0.61 7.44 -0.42
N PHE A 73 0.51 7.19 -1.08
CA PHE A 73 1.80 7.43 -0.43
C PHE A 73 2.13 8.92 -0.23
N LEU A 74 1.91 9.75 -1.25
CA LEU A 74 2.31 11.16 -1.24
C LEU A 74 1.31 12.02 -0.45
N GLU A 75 0.02 11.75 -0.63
CA GLU A 75 -1.09 12.47 -0.01
C GLU A 75 -1.09 12.28 1.51
N ASP A 76 -0.87 11.04 1.97
CA ASP A 76 -0.84 10.69 3.39
C ASP A 76 0.58 10.79 3.99
N PHE A 77 1.58 11.27 3.24
CA PHE A 77 3.00 11.21 3.63
C PHE A 77 3.25 11.82 5.01
N HIS A 78 2.73 13.02 5.27
CA HIS A 78 2.93 13.72 6.55
C HIS A 78 2.20 13.07 7.72
N LEU A 79 1.06 12.40 7.46
CA LEU A 79 0.29 11.68 8.46
C LEU A 79 0.98 10.39 8.89
N ARG A 80 1.63 9.70 7.94
CA ARG A 80 2.24 8.39 8.16
C ARG A 80 3.71 8.48 8.55
N TYR A 81 4.47 9.45 8.03
CA TYR A 81 5.90 9.63 8.34
C TYR A 81 6.15 10.37 9.67
N THR A 82 5.83 9.71 10.79
CA THR A 82 5.95 10.31 12.12
C THR A 82 7.37 10.20 12.73
N ARG A 83 7.75 11.16 13.59
CA ARG A 83 9.07 11.18 14.26
C ARG A 83 9.36 9.91 15.06
N LYS A 84 8.32 9.30 15.67
CA LYS A 84 8.40 8.07 16.47
C LYS A 84 8.83 6.85 15.64
N GLN A 85 8.55 6.85 14.34
CA GLN A 85 8.83 5.72 13.45
C GLN A 85 10.22 5.79 12.79
N ARG A 86 10.98 6.89 12.95
CA ARG A 86 12.26 7.17 12.25
C ARG A 86 13.48 6.32 12.67
N LYS A 87 13.27 5.08 13.15
CA LYS A 87 14.32 4.08 13.37
C LYS A 87 15.00 3.70 12.04
N SER A 88 16.24 3.19 12.10
CA SER A 88 17.17 3.14 10.96
C SER A 88 16.65 2.38 9.71
N GLY A 89 15.82 1.34 9.87
CA GLY A 89 15.20 0.62 8.73
C GLY A 89 13.97 1.30 8.12
N TYR A 90 13.14 1.93 8.93
CA TYR A 90 11.94 2.62 8.43
C TYR A 90 12.32 3.87 7.61
N ARG A 91 13.35 4.61 8.05
CA ARG A 91 13.80 5.82 7.33
C ARG A 91 14.28 5.49 5.92
N SER A 92 15.05 4.42 5.75
CA SER A 92 15.52 4.01 4.41
C SER A 92 14.36 3.52 3.55
N ALA A 93 13.41 2.78 4.12
CA ALA A 93 12.19 2.36 3.42
C ALA A 93 11.42 3.56 2.85
N VAL A 94 11.12 4.56 3.69
CA VAL A 94 10.38 5.77 3.29
C VAL A 94 11.16 6.60 2.28
N ARG A 95 12.49 6.74 2.45
CA ARG A 95 13.31 7.48 1.50
C ARG A 95 13.31 6.83 0.11
N ASN A 96 13.46 5.50 0.05
CA ASN A 96 13.46 4.77 -1.21
C ASN A 96 12.07 4.80 -1.87
N ALA A 97 11.00 4.67 -1.08
CA ALA A 97 9.63 4.80 -1.57
C ALA A 97 9.35 6.19 -2.15
N LEU A 98 9.80 7.25 -1.47
CA LEU A 98 9.66 8.63 -1.94
C LEU A 98 10.44 8.90 -3.23
N ALA A 99 11.64 8.34 -3.36
CA ALA A 99 12.41 8.45 -4.59
C ALA A 99 11.66 7.83 -5.78
N VAL A 100 11.03 6.66 -5.58
CA VAL A 100 10.26 6.00 -6.64
C VAL A 100 8.95 6.74 -6.92
N ALA A 101 8.19 7.11 -5.89
CA ALA A 101 6.89 7.78 -6.06
C ALA A 101 7.00 9.09 -6.84
N LYS A 102 8.07 9.88 -6.62
CA LYS A 102 8.33 11.12 -7.35
C LYS A 102 8.71 10.93 -8.82
N LEU A 103 9.10 9.73 -9.23
CA LEU A 103 9.39 9.41 -10.63
C LEU A 103 8.13 8.93 -11.39
N MET A 104 7.02 8.73 -10.68
CA MET A 104 5.77 8.18 -11.21
C MET A 104 4.66 9.24 -11.35
N THR A 105 4.92 10.48 -10.92
CA THR A 105 4.09 11.67 -11.11
C THR A 105 4.56 12.45 -12.33
#